data_AF-A0A140DS25-F1
#
_entry.id   AF-A0A140DS25-F1
#
_cell.length_a   1.000
_cell.length_b   1.000
_cell.length_c   1.000
_cell.angle_alpha   90.00
_cell.angle_beta   90.00
_cell.angle_gamma   90.00
#
_symmetry.space_group_name_H-M   'P 1'
#
loop_
_entity.id
_entity.type
_entity.pdbx_description
1 polymer ?
#
loop_
_entity_poly.entity_id
_entity_poly.type
_entity_poly.pdbx_seq_one_letter_code
_entity_poly.pdbx_strand_id
1 'polypeptide(L)'
;MWTQKQPDTYVIFIVDKDYPGGGLPLYEYEVLPKGHEVRMDFGLHFVVVNGEWQEKDELGRLMADMHESNPMKMHYPVLARRCLDLKTDDK
;
A
#
# COMPACT_ATOMS: atom_id res chain seq x y z
N MET A 1 3.36 14.63 -32.75
CA MET A 1 3.37 13.31 -32.08
C MET A 1 3.87 13.54 -30.66
N TRP A 2 3.06 13.29 -29.64
CA TRP A 2 3.47 13.43 -28.25
C TRP A 2 4.13 12.12 -27.80
N THR A 3 5.46 12.09 -27.76
CA THR A 3 6.28 10.93 -27.34
C THR A 3 6.88 11.15 -25.94
N GLN A 4 6.12 11.76 -25.03
CA GLN A 4 6.59 11.93 -23.65
C GLN A 4 6.03 10.80 -22.78
N LYS A 5 6.87 9.80 -22.50
CA LYS A 5 6.59 8.81 -21.45
C LYS A 5 6.58 9.55 -20.10
N GLN A 6 5.49 9.44 -19.36
CA GLN A 6 5.40 10.00 -18.01
C GLN A 6 6.28 9.18 -17.04
N PRO A 7 6.79 9.79 -15.96
CA PRO A 7 7.49 9.04 -14.92
C PRO A 7 6.54 8.04 -14.26
N ASP A 8 7.07 6.87 -13.90
CA ASP A 8 6.28 5.87 -13.17
C ASP A 8 5.84 6.44 -11.81
N THR A 9 4.54 6.39 -11.58
CA THR A 9 3.84 6.88 -10.39
C THR A 9 3.07 5.71 -9.80
N TYR A 10 3.33 5.42 -8.53
CA TYR A 10 2.65 4.35 -7.79
C TYR A 10 1.65 4.93 -6.81
N VAL A 11 0.41 4.46 -6.88
CA VAL A 11 -0.64 4.73 -5.89
C VAL A 11 -0.87 3.44 -5.11
N ILE A 12 -0.46 3.44 -3.85
CA ILE A 12 -0.53 2.27 -2.97
C ILE A 12 -1.69 2.46 -1.99
N PHE A 13 -2.65 1.56 -2.04
CA PHE A 13 -3.71 1.42 -1.05
C PHE A 13 -3.35 0.28 -0.10
N ILE A 14 -3.29 0.57 1.19
CA ILE A 14 -3.22 -0.47 2.23
C ILE A 14 -4.62 -0.60 2.81
N VAL A 15 -5.23 -1.77 2.66
CA VAL A 15 -6.59 -2.05 3.14
C VAL A 15 -6.54 -3.06 4.28
N ASP A 16 -7.45 -2.96 5.26
CA ASP A 16 -7.42 -3.80 6.46
C ASP A 16 -7.63 -5.30 6.17
N LYS A 17 -8.36 -5.62 5.09
CA LYS A 17 -8.77 -6.98 4.71
C LYS A 17 -8.25 -7.34 3.34
N ASP A 18 -8.20 -8.64 3.05
CA ASP A 18 -8.02 -9.12 1.69
C ASP A 18 -9.25 -8.77 0.82
N TYR A 19 -9.32 -7.52 0.37
CA TYR A 19 -10.47 -7.00 -0.36
C TYR A 19 -10.74 -7.77 -1.66
N PRO A 20 -9.72 -8.17 -2.46
CA PRO A 20 -9.95 -9.04 -3.61
C PRO A 20 -10.21 -10.51 -3.25
N GLY A 21 -9.80 -10.95 -2.06
CA GLY A 21 -10.10 -12.29 -1.51
C GLY A 21 -9.28 -13.42 -2.14
N GLY A 22 -8.09 -13.11 -2.68
CA GLY A 22 -7.25 -14.08 -3.39
C GLY A 22 -6.08 -14.65 -2.56
N GLY A 23 -5.91 -14.25 -1.31
CA GLY A 23 -4.84 -14.67 -0.41
C GLY A 23 -3.44 -14.20 -0.83
N LEU A 24 -3.34 -13.21 -1.73
CA LEU A 24 -2.06 -12.67 -2.18
C LEU A 24 -1.60 -11.51 -1.28
N PRO A 25 -0.29 -11.23 -1.21
CA PRO A 25 0.24 -10.10 -0.45
C PRO A 25 -0.24 -8.74 -0.98
N LEU A 26 -0.36 -8.62 -2.30
CA LEU A 26 -0.81 -7.41 -2.98
C LEU A 26 -1.36 -7.72 -4.37
N TYR A 27 -2.05 -6.74 -4.93
CA TYR A 27 -2.69 -6.80 -6.24
C TYR A 27 -2.35 -5.56 -7.04
N GLU A 28 -1.88 -5.74 -8.26
CA GLU A 28 -1.65 -4.65 -9.21
C GLU A 28 -2.88 -4.45 -10.10
N TYR A 29 -3.27 -3.19 -10.29
CA TYR A 29 -4.39 -2.80 -11.10
C TYR A 29 -3.93 -1.88 -12.23
N GLU A 30 -4.32 -2.25 -13.44
CA GLU A 30 -4.24 -1.40 -14.61
C GLU A 30 -5.51 -0.57 -14.75
N VAL A 31 -5.37 0.69 -15.16
CA VAL A 31 -6.53 1.55 -15.44
C VAL A 31 -6.84 1.55 -16.92
N LEU A 32 -8.09 1.25 -17.26
CA LEU A 32 -8.64 1.55 -18.58
C LEU A 32 -9.43 2.86 -18.50
N PRO A 33 -8.98 3.95 -19.15
CA PRO A 33 -9.75 5.19 -19.18
C PRO A 33 -11.13 4.97 -19.81
N LYS A 34 -12.17 5.54 -19.21
CA LYS A 34 -13.52 5.50 -19.79
C LYS A 34 -13.50 6.10 -21.20
N GLY A 35 -14.08 5.38 -22.16
CA GLY A 35 -14.15 5.81 -23.57
C GLY A 35 -12.95 5.42 -24.43
N HIS A 36 -11.96 4.71 -23.86
CA HIS A 36 -10.86 4.11 -24.62
C HIS A 36 -11.02 2.58 -24.64
N GLU A 37 -10.90 1.98 -25.84
CA GLU A 37 -10.91 0.53 -26.02
C GLU A 37 -9.51 -0.09 -25.92
N VAL A 38 -8.47 0.76 -25.90
CA VAL A 38 -7.08 0.35 -25.87
C VAL A 38 -6.48 0.77 -24.54
N ARG A 39 -5.79 -0.17 -23.89
CA ARG A 39 -4.97 0.11 -22.71
C ARG A 39 -3.85 1.07 -23.11
N MET A 40 -3.74 2.17 -22.38
CA MET A 40 -2.65 3.11 -22.51
C MET A 40 -1.84 3.07 -21.22
N ASP A 41 -0.54 2.85 -21.35
CA ASP A 41 0.39 2.97 -20.22
C ASP A 41 0.68 4.45 -19.98
N PHE A 42 0.07 5.00 -18.93
CA PHE A 42 0.31 6.36 -18.47
C PHE A 42 1.44 6.44 -17.43
N GLY A 43 2.18 5.35 -17.18
CA GLY A 43 3.11 5.24 -16.07
C GLY A 43 2.41 5.32 -14.71
N LEU A 44 1.10 5.02 -14.63
CA LEU A 44 0.33 5.09 -13.40
C LEU A 44 -0.05 3.69 -12.94
N HIS A 45 0.53 3.27 -11.83
CA HIS A 45 0.42 1.92 -11.28
C HIS A 45 -0.37 1.96 -9.97
N PHE A 46 -1.44 1.16 -9.90
CA PHE A 46 -2.23 1.04 -8.68
C PHE A 46 -1.92 -0.27 -7.99
N VAL A 47 -1.57 -0.21 -6.71
CA VAL A 47 -1.25 -1.38 -5.90
C VAL A 47 -2.18 -1.41 -4.71
N VAL A 48 -2.91 -2.50 -4.52
CA VAL A 48 -3.70 -2.76 -3.30
C VAL A 48 -2.99 -3.81 -2.48
N VAL A 49 -2.51 -3.41 -1.31
CA VAL A 49 -1.83 -4.27 -0.34
C VAL A 49 -2.87 -4.90 0.57
N ASN A 50 -2.78 -6.22 0.73
CA ASN A 50 -3.61 -7.00 1.64
C ASN A 50 -3.15 -6.82 3.09
N GLY A 51 -3.97 -6.17 3.92
CA GLY A 51 -3.71 -5.96 5.34
C GLY A 51 -3.66 -7.25 6.16
N GLU A 52 -4.31 -8.33 5.71
CA GLU A 52 -4.29 -9.62 6.39
C GLU A 52 -3.03 -10.45 6.08
N TRP A 53 -2.07 -9.90 5.34
CA TRP A 53 -0.80 -10.57 5.09
C TRP A 53 0.03 -10.66 6.39
N GLN A 54 0.25 -11.87 6.90
CA GLN A 54 0.92 -12.14 8.18
C GLN A 54 2.21 -12.96 8.05
N GLU A 55 2.78 -13.02 6.84
CA GLU A 55 4.02 -13.77 6.61
C GLU A 55 5.23 -13.11 7.28
N LYS A 56 6.32 -13.86 7.42
CA LYS A 56 7.55 -13.39 8.12
C LYS A 56 8.46 -12.51 7.26
N ASP A 57 8.00 -12.15 6.07
CA ASP A 57 8.69 -11.27 5.12
C ASP A 57 8.56 -9.78 5.51
N GLU A 58 9.14 -8.90 4.72
CA GLU A 58 9.15 -7.46 5.00
C GLU A 58 7.74 -6.85 4.96
N LEU A 59 6.87 -7.34 4.08
CA LEU A 59 5.51 -6.85 3.93
C LEU A 59 4.62 -7.32 5.09
N GLY A 60 4.76 -8.57 5.53
CA GLY A 60 3.98 -9.10 6.65
C GLY A 60 4.39 -8.43 7.96
N ARG A 61 5.69 -8.09 8.13
CA ARG A 61 6.12 -7.22 9.24
C ARG A 61 5.52 -5.82 9.14
N LEU A 62 5.38 -5.28 7.93
CA LEU A 62 4.78 -3.96 7.71
C LEU A 62 3.30 -3.99 8.12
N MET A 63 2.56 -5.02 7.72
CA MET A 63 1.16 -5.18 8.11
C MET A 63 1.00 -5.42 9.61
N ALA A 64 1.86 -6.24 10.22
CA ALA A 64 1.88 -6.44 11.67
C ALA A 64 2.09 -5.11 12.43
N ASP A 65 2.97 -4.23 11.95
CA ASP A 65 3.15 -2.90 12.52
C ASP A 65 1.93 -2.01 12.33
N MET A 66 1.28 -2.04 11.16
CA MET A 66 0.06 -1.27 10.90
C MET A 66 -1.12 -1.70 11.80
N HIS A 67 -1.11 -2.94 12.29
CA HIS A 67 -2.08 -3.47 13.26
C HIS A 67 -1.66 -3.32 14.72
N GLU A 68 -0.39 -3.01 15.00
CA GLU A 68 0.11 -2.87 16.36
C GLU A 68 -0.22 -1.49 16.92
N SER A 69 -0.76 -1.45 18.13
CA SER A 69 -1.05 -0.18 18.81
C SER A 69 0.11 0.26 19.69
N ASN A 70 0.99 -0.65 20.12
CA ASN A 70 2.12 -0.34 20.97
C ASN A 70 3.39 -0.07 20.15
N PRO A 71 3.90 1.18 20.11
CA PRO A 71 5.09 1.51 19.33
C PRO A 71 6.34 0.73 19.74
N MET A 72 6.40 0.24 20.98
CA MET A 72 7.54 -0.56 21.46
C MET A 72 7.56 -2.00 20.90
N LYS A 73 6.47 -2.44 20.28
CA LYS A 73 6.36 -3.77 19.67
C LYS A 73 6.51 -3.76 18.14
N MET A 74 6.53 -2.57 17.54
CA MET A 74 6.67 -2.41 16.09
C MET A 74 8.09 -2.74 15.62
N HIS A 75 8.19 -3.31 14.42
CA HIS A 75 9.44 -3.66 13.76
C HIS A 75 10.13 -2.45 13.12
N TYR A 76 9.38 -1.60 12.41
CA TYR A 76 9.85 -0.46 11.65
C TYR A 76 9.86 0.81 12.51
N PRO A 77 11.05 1.40 12.79
CA PRO A 77 11.17 2.55 13.68
C PRO A 77 10.37 3.78 13.25
N VAL A 78 10.16 3.97 11.94
CA VAL A 78 9.39 5.10 11.41
C VAL A 78 7.92 5.03 11.81
N LEU A 79 7.33 3.83 11.79
CA LEU A 79 5.94 3.60 12.21
C LEU A 79 5.83 3.67 13.74
N ALA A 80 6.78 3.07 14.46
CA ALA A 80 6.88 3.19 15.91
C ALA A 80 6.90 4.65 16.36
N ARG A 81 7.72 5.48 15.71
CA ARG A 81 7.82 6.90 16.03
C ARG A 81 6.50 7.62 15.75
N ARG A 82 5.90 7.39 14.58
CA ARG A 82 4.63 8.04 14.21
C ARG A 82 3.49 7.64 15.13
N CYS A 83 3.40 6.36 15.52
CA CYS A 83 2.42 5.85 16.47
C CYS A 83 2.61 6.51 17.86
N LEU A 84 3.85 6.68 18.31
CA LEU A 84 4.14 7.39 19.55
C LEU A 84 3.70 8.86 19.47
N ASP A 85 4.08 9.57 18.41
CA ASP A 85 3.73 10.99 18.22
C ASP A 85 2.20 11.19 18.28
N LEU A 86 1.43 10.36 17.57
CA LEU A 86 -0.04 10.41 17.58
C LEU A 86 -0.66 10.16 18.96
N LYS A 87 -0.03 9.35 19.81
CA LYS A 87 -0.48 9.10 21.18
C LYS A 87 -0.09 10.21 22.16
N THR A 88 0.96 10.97 21.85
CA THR A 88 1.41 12.07 22.71
C THR A 88 0.76 13.40 22.36
N ASP A 89 0.28 13.56 21.13
CA ASP A 89 -0.43 14.76 20.63
C ASP A 89 -1.90 14.84 21.08
N ASP A 90 -2.43 13.84 21.81
CA ASP A 90 -3.74 13.88 22.50
C ASP A 90 -3.73 14.78 23.77
N LYS A 91 -2.93 15.87 23.78
CA LYS A 91 -2.83 16.85 24.88
C LYS A 91 -3.17 18.27 24.44
#